data_AF-A0A1G5S0M1-F1
#
_entry.id   AF-A0A1G5S0M1-F1
#
_cell.length_a   1.000
_cell.length_b   1.000
_cell.length_c   1.000
_cell.angle_alpha   90.00
_cell.angle_beta   90.00
_cell.angle_gamma   90.00
#
_symmetry.space_group_name_H-M   'P 1'
#
loop_
_entity.id
_entity.type
_entity.pdbx_description
1 polymer ?
#
loop_
_entity_poly.entity_id
_entity_poly.type
_entity_poly.pdbx_seq_one_letter_code
_entity_poly.pdbx_strand_id
1 'polypeptide(L)' 'MLISNPVSKGALPLPEMVRTAIATPKCRKCGCMKETLLTLEGQLSKAVLDADRADQSEAEALLKEVKLGVELMEPIEYT' A
#
# COMPACT_ATOMS: atom_id res chain seq x y z
N MET A 1 14.97 0.18 34.65
CA MET A 1 14.23 1.26 33.96
C MET A 1 13.86 0.72 32.59
N LEU A 2 12.56 0.46 32.36
CA LEU A 2 12.07 0.01 31.05
C LEU A 2 12.02 1.22 30.14
N ILE A 3 12.97 1.30 29.21
CA ILE A 3 13.03 2.39 28.23
C ILE A 3 11.89 2.14 27.24
N SER A 4 10.93 3.06 27.24
CA SER A 4 9.82 3.14 26.31
C SER A 4 10.35 3.12 24.87
N ASN A 5 9.94 2.13 24.07
CA ASN A 5 10.09 2.23 22.64
C ASN A 5 9.28 3.44 22.15
N PRO A 6 9.87 4.36 21.37
CA PRO A 6 9.04 5.31 20.64
C PRO A 6 8.30 4.48 19.59
N VAL A 7 6.99 4.30 19.79
CA VAL A 7 6.09 4.03 18.67
C VAL A 7 6.17 5.28 17.81
N SER A 8 7.05 5.25 16.82
CA SER A 8 7.09 6.26 15.78
C SER A 8 5.71 6.31 15.14
N LYS A 9 4.95 7.35 15.47
CA LYS A 9 3.89 7.91 14.64
C LYS A 9 4.55 8.32 13.32
N GLY A 10 4.63 7.41 12.36
CA GLY A 10 5.27 7.67 11.07
C GLY A 10 4.91 6.53 10.14
N ALA A 11 4.07 6.87 9.15
CA ALA A 11 3.42 5.97 8.21
C ALA A 11 2.57 4.85 8.84
N LEU A 12 1.37 4.63 8.31
CA LEU A 12 0.89 3.25 8.22
C LEU A 12 1.73 2.63 7.08
N PRO A 13 2.82 1.89 7.36
CA PRO A 13 3.54 1.22 6.29
C PRO A 13 2.55 0.32 5.54
N LEU A 14 2.71 0.20 4.22
CA LEU A 14 1.97 -0.81 3.48
C LEU A 14 2.10 -2.14 4.22
N PRO A 15 0.98 -2.86 4.47
CA PRO A 15 1.04 -4.12 5.19
C PRO A 15 2.12 -5.00 4.57
N GLU A 16 2.99 -5.58 5.40
CA GLU A 16 4.14 -6.34 4.91
C GLU A 16 3.75 -7.43 3.91
N MET A 17 2.58 -8.03 4.14
CA MET A 17 1.92 -8.97 3.23
C MET A 17 1.74 -8.42 1.81
N VAL A 18 1.36 -7.15 1.66
CA VAL A 18 1.17 -6.48 0.36
C VAL A 18 2.52 -6.28 -0.33
N ARG A 19 3.55 -5.85 0.41
CA ARG A 19 4.91 -5.72 -0.12
C ARG A 19 5.46 -7.06 -0.60
N THR A 20 5.31 -8.11 0.20
CA THR A 20 5.70 -9.47 -0.19
C THR A 20 4.94 -9.95 -1.42
N ALA A 21 3.64 -9.66 -1.52
CA ALA A 21 2.83 -10.03 -2.69
C ALA A 21 3.27 -9.32 -3.97
N ILE A 22 3.59 -8.02 -3.92
CA ILE A 22 4.12 -7.26 -5.06
C ILE A 22 5.51 -7.80 -5.47
N ALA A 23 6.35 -8.16 -4.51
CA ALA A 23 7.69 -8.71 -4.78
C ALA A 23 7.65 -10.14 -5.34
N THR A 24 6.60 -10.91 -5.06
CA THR A 24 6.51 -12.33 -5.43
C THR A 24 5.88 -12.51 -6.81
N PRO A 25 6.61 -13.04 -7.82
CA PRO A 25 6.10 -13.15 -9.19
C PRO A 25 4.83 -14.00 -9.33
N LYS A 26 4.71 -15.07 -8.52
CA LYS A 26 3.52 -15.93 -8.53
C LYS A 26 2.26 -15.18 -8.07
N CYS A 27 2.39 -14.33 -7.05
CA CYS A 27 1.29 -13.52 -6.54
C CYS A 27 0.87 -12.45 -7.56
N ARG A 28 1.85 -11.85 -8.26
CA ARG A 28 1.57 -10.92 -9.36
C ARG A 28 0.78 -11.57 -10.49
N LYS A 29 1.16 -12.79 -10.91
CA LYS A 29 0.46 -13.54 -11.96
C LYS A 29 -0.94 -14.01 -11.57
N CYS A 30 -1.09 -14.47 -10.34
CA CYS A 30 -2.39 -14.87 -9.80
C CYS A 30 -3.35 -13.69 -9.63
N GLY A 31 -2.83 -12.46 -9.55
CA GLY A 31 -3.63 -11.27 -9.26
C GLY A 31 -4.24 -11.27 -7.85
N CYS A 32 -3.81 -12.18 -6.95
CA CYS A 32 -4.52 -12.49 -5.70
C CYS A 32 -4.69 -11.29 -4.74
N MET A 33 -3.94 -10.20 -4.95
CA MET A 33 -3.95 -8.99 -4.13
C MET A 33 -4.35 -7.73 -4.93
N LYS A 34 -4.77 -7.88 -6.19
CA LYS A 34 -5.10 -6.74 -7.06
C LYS A 34 -6.29 -5.96 -6.52
N GLU A 35 -7.32 -6.66 -6.05
CA GLU A 35 -8.52 -6.05 -5.47
C GLU A 35 -8.23 -5.35 -4.14
N THR A 36 -7.36 -5.94 -3.31
CA THR A 36 -6.86 -5.31 -2.07
C THR A 36 -6.08 -4.03 -2.36
N LEU A 37 -5.21 -4.06 -3.38
CA LEU A 37 -4.43 -2.90 -3.81
C LEU A 37 -5.31 -1.78 -4.38
N LEU A 38 -6.32 -2.11 -5.20
CA LEU A 38 -7.31 -1.14 -5.69
C LEU A 38 -8.09 -0.49 -4.54
N THR A 39 -8.47 -1.29 -3.54
CA THR A 39 -9.15 -0.77 -2.34
C THR A 39 -8.24 0.20 -1.57
N LEU A 40 -6.99 -0.18 -1.36
CA LEU A 40 -5.98 0.67 -0.71
C LEU A 40 -5.70 1.94 -1.53
N GLU A 41 -5.68 1.86 -2.86
CA GLU A 41 -5.49 3.02 -3.74
C GLU A 41 -6.61 4.04 -3.56
N GLY A 42 -7.86 3.59 -3.50
CA GLY A 42 -9.01 4.46 -3.26
C GLY A 42 -8.97 5.11 -1.87
N GLN A 43 -8.64 4.33 -0.84
CA GLN A 43 -8.50 4.84 0.53
C GLN A 43 -7.37 5.86 0.65
N LEU A 44 -6.20 5.58 0.06
CA LEU A 44 -5.05 6.49 0.09
C LEU A 44 -5.27 7.73 -0.77
N SER A 45 -5.93 7.61 -1.92
CA SER A 45 -6.29 8.78 -2.74
C SER A 45 -7.18 9.74 -1.96
N LYS A 46 -8.13 9.22 -1.18
CA LYS A 46 -8.95 10.04 -0.28
C LYS A 46 -8.13 10.63 0.87
N ALA A 47 -7.28 9.83 1.49
CA ALA A 47 -6.42 10.29 2.58
C ALA A 47 -5.43 11.39 2.12
N VAL A 48 -4.88 11.32 0.91
CA VAL A 48 -4.03 12.36 0.31
C VAL A 48 -4.81 13.67 0.14
N LEU A 49 -6.07 13.60 -0.29
CA LEU A 49 -6.92 14.78 -0.47
C LEU A 49 -7.33 15.42 0.86
N ASP A 50 -7.49 14.61 1.90
CA ASP A 50 -7.91 15.05 3.24
C ASP A 50 -6.73 15.43 4.16
N ALA A 51 -5.48 15.15 3.76
CA ALA A 51 -4.29 15.38 4.57
C ALA A 51 -3.80 16.84 4.54
N ASP A 52 -3.33 17.32 5.69
CA ASP A 52 -2.58 18.58 5.77
C ASP A 52 -1.23 18.46 5.03
N ARG A 53 -0.68 19.60 4.56
CA ARG A 53 0.55 19.64 3.74
C ARG A 53 1.74 18.86 4.31
N ALA A 54 1.83 18.70 5.64
CA ALA A 54 2.90 17.96 6.30
C ALA A 54 2.78 16.43 6.11
N ASP A 55 1.56 15.91 6.06
CA ASP A 55 1.28 14.47 5.94
C ASP A 55 1.01 14.05 4.48
N GLN A 56 0.74 15.03 3.61
CA GLN A 56 0.47 14.81 2.19
C GLN A 56 1.62 14.13 1.46
N SER A 57 2.89 14.49 1.74
CA SER A 57 4.05 13.89 1.06
C SER A 57 4.21 12.40 1.37
N GLU A 58 3.88 11.97 2.59
CA GLU A 58 3.97 10.55 2.97
C GLU A 58 2.82 9.75 2.35
N ALA A 59 1.60 10.30 2.40
CA ALA A 59 0.44 9.68 1.79
C ALA A 59 0.58 9.55 0.27
N GLU A 60 1.18 10.54 -0.41
CA GLU A 60 1.48 10.49 -1.84
C GLU A 60 2.54 9.44 -2.19
N ALA A 61 3.59 9.30 -1.37
CA ALA A 61 4.60 8.28 -1.56
C ALA A 61 3.98 6.87 -1.44
N LEU A 62 3.12 6.66 -0.44
CA LEU A 62 2.42 5.40 -0.24
C LEU A 62 1.44 5.10 -1.38
N LEU A 63 0.70 6.11 -1.84
CA LEU A 63 -0.20 6.00 -2.99
C LEU A 63 0.55 5.59 -4.26
N LYS A 64 1.76 6.12 -4.49
CA LYS A 64 2.62 5.72 -5.62
C LYS A 64 3.05 4.25 -5.52
N GLU A 65 3.45 3.78 -4.33
CA GLU A 65 3.79 2.36 -4.13
C GLU A 65 2.59 1.44 -4.42
N VAL A 66 1.40 1.82 -3.96
CA VAL A 66 0.17 1.04 -4.21
C VAL A 66 -0.19 1.00 -5.69
N LYS A 67 -0.17 2.14 -6.38
CA LYS A 67 -0.45 2.22 -7.83
C LYS A 67 0.49 1.34 -8.64
N LEU A 68 1.78 1.40 -8.34
CA LEU A 68 2.77 0.51 -8.96
C LEU A 68 2.43 -0.96 -8.69
N GLY A 69 2.02 -1.29 -7.47
CA GLY A 69 1.54 -2.63 -7.13
C GLY A 69 0.36 -3.08 -7.99
N VAL A 70 -0.66 -2.22 -8.18
CA VAL A 70 -1.84 -2.51 -9.01
C VAL A 70 -1.43 -2.77 -10.47
N GLU A 71 -0.56 -1.93 -11.02
CA GLU A 71 -0.07 -2.05 -12.40
C GLU A 71 0.73 -3.34 -12.62
N LEU A 72 1.51 -3.76 -11.62
CA LEU A 72 2.32 -4.97 -11.67
C LEU A 72 1.50 -6.26 -11.51
N MET A 73 0.26 -6.18 -11.02
CA MET A 73 -0.60 -7.36 -10.86
C MET A 73 -1.42 -7.66 -12.10
N GLU A 74 -1.31 -8.89 -12.58
CA GLU A 74 -2.14 -9.41 -13.66
C GLU A 74 -3.61 -9.46 -13.20
N PRO A 75 -4.58 -9.14 -14.08
CA PRO A 75 -5.99 -9.31 -13.75
C PRO A 75 -6.30 -10.78 -13.43
N ILE A 76 -7.13 -11.04 -12.42
CA ILE A 76 -7.61 -12.39 -12.12
C ILE A 76 -8.54 -12.79 -13.27
N GLU A 77 -8.07 -13.68 -14.15
CA GLU A 77 -8.93 -14.30 -15.16
C GLU A 77 -9.70 -15.45 -14.50
N TYR A 78 -11.01 -15.27 -14.32
CA TYR A 78 -11.91 -16.36 -13.96
C TYR A 78 -12.21 -17.17 -15.23
N THR A 79 -11.48 -18.27 -15.44
CA THR A 79 -11.77 -19.27 -16.49
C THR A 79 -12.79 -20.29 -16.01
#